data_AF-A0A1L8DF12-F1
#
_entry.id   AF-A0A1L8DF12-F1
#
_cell.length_a   1.000
_cell.length_b   1.000
_cell.length_c   1.000
_cell.angle_alpha   90.00
_cell.angle_beta   90.00
_cell.angle_gamma   90.00
#
_symmetry.space_group_name_H-M   'P 1'
#
loop_
_entity.id
_entity.type
_entity.pdbx_description
1 polymer ?
#
loop_
_entity_poly.entity_id
_entity_poly.type
_entity_poly.pdbx_seq_one_letter_code
_entity_poly.pdbx_strand_id
1 'polypeptide(L)'
;VKKLAEYLAMMEEETCFLSRDAGGRIETLLMQTMQDLNGKKVTTIIEGDTTIYLKIVNLRTDPPMVMDHMVPTLEPQVRDMPLELWDLTSQQVIPYINGVNHVARIAAEADVENALVKACIQNLVYYGVVRLLPLIKYSNVYMCTRKLQNLTRDQNLFHTCRTVVMLKADQEKPTLHKILQLYSFMTHGVTLRTLCQRLTPRDSNIDERQLVTFGLEHQLIRCINKYPIFTARHPEIPIGRQKLYTGMHSLDEICSITGLSPAKIEEEIDTDVNVT
;
A
#
# COMPACT_ATOMS: atom_id res chain seq x y z
N VAL A 1 -25.54 2.78 -17.07
CA VAL A 1 -26.44 3.50 -18.02
C VAL A 1 -26.41 2.87 -19.40
N LYS A 2 -25.28 2.80 -20.12
CA LYS A 2 -25.20 2.16 -21.47
C LYS A 2 -25.84 0.76 -21.53
N LYS A 3 -25.45 -0.13 -20.61
CA LYS A 3 -26.01 -1.48 -20.49
C LYS A 3 -27.54 -1.50 -20.36
N LEU A 4 -28.13 -0.61 -19.56
CA LEU A 4 -29.60 -0.54 -19.40
C LEU A 4 -30.27 -0.04 -20.69
N ALA A 5 -29.67 0.93 -21.38
CA ALA A 5 -30.20 1.44 -22.66
C ALA A 5 -30.18 0.36 -23.75
N GLU A 6 -29.12 -0.44 -23.82
CA GLU A 6 -29.02 -1.58 -24.74
C GLU A 6 -30.11 -2.63 -24.48
N TYR A 7 -30.36 -2.98 -23.20
CA TYR A 7 -31.46 -3.89 -22.87
C TYR A 7 -32.84 -3.30 -23.19
N LEU A 8 -33.06 -2.00 -22.95
CA LEU A 8 -34.33 -1.36 -23.30
C LEU A 8 -34.54 -1.33 -24.83
N ALA A 9 -33.49 -1.10 -25.60
CA ALA A 9 -33.56 -1.17 -27.06
C ALA A 9 -33.89 -2.58 -27.55
N MET A 10 -33.24 -3.60 -26.98
CA MET A 10 -33.51 -5.00 -27.31
C MET A 10 -34.96 -5.40 -26.97
N MET A 11 -35.46 -5.01 -25.79
CA MET A 11 -36.86 -5.27 -25.41
C MET A 11 -37.87 -4.55 -26.32
N GLU A 12 -37.53 -3.38 -26.85
CA GLU A 12 -38.37 -2.68 -27.82
C GLU A 12 -38.45 -3.43 -29.15
N GLU A 13 -37.31 -3.91 -29.66
CA GLU A 13 -37.28 -4.68 -30.92
C GLU A 13 -38.04 -6.02 -30.82
N GLU A 14 -37.94 -6.70 -29.68
CA GLU A 14 -38.53 -8.04 -29.51
C GLU A 14 -40.01 -7.99 -29.13
N THR A 15 -40.40 -7.06 -28.27
CA THR A 15 -41.74 -7.08 -27.63
C THR A 15 -42.55 -5.81 -27.83
N CYS A 16 -42.00 -4.82 -28.55
CA CYS A 16 -42.56 -3.46 -28.64
C CYS A 16 -42.84 -2.91 -27.23
N PHE A 17 -41.91 -3.13 -26.29
CA PHE A 17 -42.11 -2.93 -24.86
C PHE A 17 -42.69 -1.55 -24.55
N LEU A 18 -42.07 -0.48 -25.05
CA LEU A 18 -42.48 0.92 -24.90
C LEU A 18 -43.67 1.25 -25.80
N SER A 19 -43.68 0.78 -27.05
CA SER A 19 -44.77 1.06 -27.99
C SER A 19 -46.12 0.46 -27.56
N ARG A 20 -46.10 -0.61 -26.77
CA ARG A 20 -47.29 -1.30 -26.22
C ARG A 20 -47.60 -0.88 -24.78
N ASP A 21 -46.70 -0.16 -24.11
CA ASP A 21 -46.89 0.26 -22.72
C ASP A 21 -47.70 1.55 -22.62
N ALA A 22 -48.74 1.54 -21.79
CA ALA A 22 -49.53 2.72 -21.47
C ALA A 22 -48.86 3.61 -20.38
N GLY A 23 -47.52 3.59 -20.32
CA GLY A 23 -46.70 4.40 -19.42
C GLY A 23 -46.39 3.82 -18.04
N GLY A 24 -46.99 2.70 -17.64
CA GLY A 24 -46.87 2.18 -16.27
C GLY A 24 -45.69 1.23 -16.03
N ARG A 25 -45.36 0.35 -16.99
CA ARG A 25 -44.36 -0.71 -16.78
C ARG A 25 -42.95 -0.15 -16.74
N ILE A 26 -42.64 0.81 -17.60
CA ILE A 26 -41.34 1.49 -17.58
C ILE A 26 -41.12 2.27 -16.28
N GLU A 27 -42.14 2.91 -15.74
CA GLU A 27 -42.05 3.64 -14.47
C GLU A 27 -41.78 2.68 -13.31
N THR A 28 -42.49 1.54 -13.26
CA THR A 28 -42.23 0.51 -12.25
C THR A 28 -40.82 -0.07 -12.34
N LEU A 29 -40.33 -0.32 -13.56
CA LEU A 29 -38.98 -0.84 -13.80
C LEU A 29 -37.93 0.16 -13.32
N LEU A 30 -38.06 1.44 -13.67
CA LEU A 30 -37.12 2.48 -13.27
C LEU A 30 -37.14 2.72 -11.76
N MET A 31 -38.33 2.69 -11.13
CA MET A 31 -38.47 2.82 -9.68
C MET A 31 -37.83 1.65 -8.93
N GLN A 32 -38.07 0.42 -9.38
CA GLN A 32 -37.41 -0.77 -8.82
C GLN A 32 -35.89 -0.69 -8.99
N THR A 33 -35.44 -0.31 -10.19
CA THR A 33 -34.00 -0.11 -10.47
C THR A 33 -33.40 0.91 -9.51
N MET A 34 -34.05 2.05 -9.31
CA MET A 34 -33.55 3.09 -8.41
C MET A 34 -33.47 2.61 -6.95
N GLN A 35 -34.49 1.92 -6.47
CA GLN A 35 -34.50 1.39 -5.09
C GLN A 35 -33.43 0.32 -4.88
N ASP A 36 -33.33 -0.66 -5.77
CA ASP A 36 -32.38 -1.76 -5.63
C ASP A 36 -30.92 -1.30 -5.85
N LEU A 37 -30.67 -0.37 -6.77
CA LEU A 37 -29.34 0.20 -6.96
C LEU A 37 -28.90 1.04 -5.75
N ASN A 38 -29.81 1.83 -5.15
CA ASN A 38 -29.48 2.62 -3.97
C ASN A 38 -29.33 1.77 -2.70
N GLY A 39 -30.12 0.70 -2.57
CA GLY A 39 -30.09 -0.19 -1.40
C GLY A 39 -29.01 -1.28 -1.48
N LYS A 40 -29.05 -2.11 -2.52
CA LYS A 40 -28.24 -3.33 -2.66
C LYS A 40 -27.07 -3.17 -3.62
N LYS A 41 -27.02 -2.09 -4.41
CA LYS A 41 -26.03 -1.86 -5.49
C LYS A 41 -26.05 -2.91 -6.60
N VAL A 42 -27.03 -3.81 -6.58
CA VAL A 42 -27.24 -4.88 -7.56
C VAL A 42 -28.74 -4.98 -7.78
N THR A 43 -29.14 -5.15 -9.03
CA THR A 43 -30.54 -5.31 -9.42
C THR A 43 -30.65 -6.40 -10.47
N THR A 44 -31.62 -7.27 -10.28
CA THR A 44 -32.05 -8.27 -11.27
C THR A 44 -33.51 -8.01 -11.58
N ILE A 45 -33.80 -7.65 -12.82
CA ILE A 45 -35.15 -7.36 -13.30
C ILE A 45 -35.51 -8.46 -14.29
N ILE A 46 -36.71 -9.01 -14.16
CA ILE A 46 -37.21 -10.06 -15.04
C ILE A 46 -38.46 -9.51 -15.70
N GLU A 47 -38.41 -9.30 -17.02
CA GLU A 47 -39.55 -8.86 -17.83
C GLU A 47 -39.76 -9.88 -18.95
N GLY A 48 -40.79 -10.70 -18.83
CA GLY A 48 -41.04 -11.83 -19.73
C GLY A 48 -39.87 -12.82 -19.74
N ASP A 49 -39.27 -13.00 -20.92
CA ASP A 49 -38.12 -13.88 -21.13
C ASP A 49 -36.77 -13.16 -20.94
N THR A 50 -36.79 -11.83 -20.76
CA THR A 50 -35.58 -11.00 -20.68
C THR A 50 -35.21 -10.69 -19.24
N THR A 51 -34.01 -11.12 -18.83
CA THR A 51 -33.46 -10.84 -17.49
C THR A 51 -32.36 -9.79 -17.56
N ILE A 52 -32.58 -8.64 -16.93
CA ILE A 52 -31.61 -7.53 -16.87
C ILE A 52 -30.82 -7.61 -15.57
N TYR A 53 -29.50 -7.78 -15.69
CA TYR A 53 -28.58 -7.78 -14.55
C TYR A 53 -27.74 -6.50 -14.49
N LEU A 54 -27.99 -5.68 -13.47
CA LEU A 54 -27.25 -4.46 -13.18
C LEU A 54 -26.46 -4.62 -11.88
N LYS A 55 -25.19 -4.23 -11.90
CA LYS A 55 -24.33 -4.16 -10.72
C LYS A 55 -23.55 -2.86 -10.77
N ILE A 56 -23.61 -2.09 -9.69
CA ILE A 56 -22.73 -0.93 -9.52
C ILE A 56 -21.34 -1.46 -9.18
N VAL A 57 -20.41 -1.23 -10.08
CA VAL A 57 -18.99 -1.52 -9.86
C VAL A 57 -18.36 -0.28 -9.24
N ASN A 58 -17.76 -0.43 -8.06
CA ASN A 58 -16.95 0.63 -7.47
C ASN A 58 -15.60 0.62 -8.16
N LEU A 59 -15.37 1.59 -9.06
CA LEU A 59 -14.05 1.82 -9.62
C LEU A 59 -13.15 2.37 -8.52
N ARG A 60 -12.15 1.59 -8.12
CA ARG A 60 -11.10 2.07 -7.24
C ARG A 60 -10.06 2.82 -8.04
N THR A 61 -9.30 3.67 -7.35
CA THR A 61 -8.14 4.35 -7.94
C THR A 61 -7.11 3.32 -8.37
N ASP A 62 -6.40 3.64 -9.45
CA ASP A 62 -5.32 2.80 -9.93
C ASP A 62 -4.28 2.59 -8.82
N PRO A 63 -3.84 1.34 -8.59
CA PRO A 63 -2.91 1.03 -7.53
C PRO A 63 -1.52 1.59 -7.87
N PRO A 64 -0.73 2.03 -6.87
CA PRO A 64 0.65 2.44 -7.11
C PRO A 64 1.48 1.28 -7.67
N MET A 65 2.52 1.62 -8.44
CA MET A 65 3.47 0.63 -8.92
C MET A 65 4.22 0.00 -7.76
N VAL A 66 4.27 -1.34 -7.75
CA VAL A 66 4.97 -2.12 -6.73
C VAL A 66 6.45 -2.23 -7.11
N MET A 67 7.33 -1.78 -6.22
CA MET A 67 8.78 -1.89 -6.40
C MET A 67 9.35 -3.06 -5.61
N ASP A 68 10.46 -3.62 -6.08
CA ASP A 68 11.10 -4.82 -5.53
C ASP A 68 11.53 -4.67 -4.05
N HIS A 69 11.86 -3.43 -3.65
CA HIS A 69 12.32 -3.08 -2.30
C HIS A 69 11.17 -2.77 -1.32
N MET A 70 9.91 -2.76 -1.77
CA MET A 70 8.77 -2.51 -0.89
C MET A 70 8.42 -3.76 -0.07
N VAL A 71 7.78 -3.56 1.07
CA VAL A 71 7.36 -4.60 2.00
C VAL A 71 5.83 -4.64 2.05
N PRO A 72 5.18 -5.69 1.51
CA PRO A 72 3.74 -5.86 1.64
C PRO A 72 3.37 -6.26 3.07
N THR A 73 2.29 -5.67 3.59
CA THR A 73 1.70 -5.99 4.90
C THR A 73 0.21 -6.30 4.69
N LEU A 74 -0.25 -7.44 5.21
CA LEU A 74 -1.65 -7.85 5.12
C LEU A 74 -2.51 -7.06 6.10
N GLU A 75 -3.69 -6.64 5.63
CA GLU A 75 -4.69 -6.01 6.49
C GLU A 75 -5.32 -7.05 7.44
N PRO A 76 -5.57 -6.72 8.72
CA PRO A 76 -6.09 -7.67 9.70
C PRO A 76 -7.40 -8.33 9.28
N GLN A 77 -8.28 -7.58 8.61
CA GLN A 77 -9.59 -8.05 8.13
C GLN A 77 -9.50 -9.21 7.13
N VAL A 78 -8.36 -9.37 6.46
CA VAL A 78 -8.18 -10.38 5.42
C VAL A 78 -7.41 -11.60 5.93
N ARG A 79 -6.76 -11.49 7.09
CA ARG A 79 -5.96 -12.55 7.69
C ARG A 79 -6.77 -13.82 7.97
N ASP A 80 -8.06 -13.65 8.26
CA ASP A 80 -8.98 -14.73 8.61
C ASP A 80 -9.80 -15.25 7.42
N MET A 81 -9.60 -14.72 6.20
CA MET A 81 -10.32 -15.22 5.04
C MET A 81 -9.75 -16.56 4.54
N PRO A 82 -10.61 -17.52 4.14
CA PRO A 82 -10.14 -18.81 3.65
C PRO A 82 -9.36 -18.65 2.34
N LEU A 83 -8.21 -19.32 2.27
CA LEU A 83 -7.30 -19.27 1.12
C LEU A 83 -7.95 -19.80 -0.18
N GLU A 84 -8.96 -20.68 -0.08
CA GLU A 84 -9.65 -21.28 -1.21
C GLU A 84 -10.39 -20.28 -2.12
N LEU A 85 -10.75 -19.12 -1.59
CA LEU A 85 -11.42 -18.05 -2.35
C LEU A 85 -10.45 -17.24 -3.24
N TRP A 86 -9.15 -17.42 -3.03
CA TRP A 86 -8.11 -16.67 -3.75
C TRP A 86 -7.69 -17.41 -5.01
N ASP A 87 -7.18 -16.67 -5.98
CA ASP A 87 -6.53 -17.23 -7.16
C ASP A 87 -5.24 -17.98 -6.78
N LEU A 88 -4.81 -18.91 -7.63
CA LEU A 88 -3.68 -19.78 -7.37
C LEU A 88 -2.38 -19.01 -7.05
N THR A 89 -2.15 -17.88 -7.74
CA THR A 89 -0.96 -17.05 -7.51
C THR A 89 -1.01 -16.34 -6.16
N SER A 90 -2.16 -15.76 -5.79
CA SER A 90 -2.34 -15.17 -4.45
C SER A 90 -2.23 -16.22 -3.34
N GLN A 91 -2.75 -17.43 -3.53
CA GLN A 91 -2.63 -18.52 -2.56
C GLN A 91 -1.18 -18.88 -2.26
N GLN A 92 -0.30 -18.83 -3.26
CA GLN A 92 1.13 -19.09 -3.09
C GLN A 92 1.86 -17.91 -2.45
N VAL A 93 1.51 -16.68 -2.78
CA VAL A 93 2.22 -15.47 -2.32
C VAL A 93 1.81 -15.05 -0.90
N ILE A 94 0.50 -15.09 -0.58
CA ILE A 94 -0.06 -14.61 0.71
C ILE A 94 0.64 -15.20 1.94
N PRO A 95 0.96 -16.51 2.01
CA PRO A 95 1.64 -17.10 3.17
C PRO A 95 3.01 -16.48 3.50
N TYR A 96 3.70 -15.94 2.50
CA TYR A 96 5.02 -15.33 2.66
C TYR A 96 4.94 -13.82 2.98
N ILE A 97 3.74 -13.22 2.93
CA ILE A 97 3.53 -11.81 3.31
C ILE A 97 3.46 -11.71 4.83
N ASN A 98 4.62 -11.54 5.45
CA ASN A 98 4.78 -11.42 6.90
C ASN A 98 4.96 -9.97 7.40
N GLY A 99 4.91 -8.97 6.52
CA GLY A 99 5.17 -7.56 6.88
C GLY A 99 6.64 -7.21 7.13
N VAL A 100 7.57 -8.13 6.84
CA VAL A 100 9.02 -7.93 7.03
C VAL A 100 9.79 -8.19 5.74
N ASN A 101 9.39 -9.20 4.96
CA ASN A 101 10.02 -9.57 3.71
C ASN A 101 9.64 -8.57 2.61
N HIS A 102 10.62 -8.17 1.80
CA HIS A 102 10.39 -7.35 0.62
C HIS A 102 9.97 -8.20 -0.58
N VAL A 103 9.38 -7.59 -1.60
CA VAL A 103 8.81 -8.28 -2.77
C VAL A 103 9.80 -9.25 -3.42
N ALA A 104 11.05 -8.84 -3.66
CA ALA A 104 12.04 -9.73 -4.28
C ALA A 104 12.36 -10.98 -3.44
N ARG A 105 12.37 -10.85 -2.10
CA ARG A 105 12.57 -11.99 -1.20
C ARG A 105 11.35 -12.90 -1.17
N ILE A 106 10.15 -12.34 -1.20
CA ILE A 106 8.90 -13.11 -1.29
C ILE A 106 8.87 -13.91 -2.59
N ALA A 107 9.29 -13.33 -3.71
CA ALA A 107 9.39 -14.03 -4.98
C ALA A 107 10.35 -15.24 -4.92
N ALA A 108 11.51 -15.06 -4.27
CA ALA A 108 12.47 -16.14 -4.08
C ALA A 108 11.97 -17.25 -3.13
N GLU A 109 11.26 -16.88 -2.05
CA GLU A 109 10.71 -17.86 -1.08
C GLU A 109 9.48 -18.61 -1.64
N ALA A 110 8.67 -17.94 -2.47
CA ALA A 110 7.50 -18.53 -3.10
C ALA A 110 7.82 -19.33 -4.38
N ASP A 111 9.06 -19.27 -4.89
CA ASP A 111 9.48 -19.83 -6.18
C ASP A 111 8.60 -19.34 -7.36
N VAL A 112 8.29 -18.05 -7.36
CA VAL A 112 7.48 -17.38 -8.40
C VAL A 112 8.29 -16.25 -9.03
N GLU A 113 8.16 -16.05 -10.33
CA GLU A 113 8.81 -14.97 -11.04
C GLU A 113 8.45 -13.59 -10.42
N ASN A 114 9.47 -12.75 -10.18
CA ASN A 114 9.30 -11.46 -9.51
C ASN A 114 8.29 -10.53 -10.23
N ALA A 115 8.22 -10.58 -11.57
CA ALA A 115 7.23 -9.82 -12.33
C ALA A 115 5.78 -10.23 -12.00
N LEU A 116 5.53 -11.54 -11.86
CA LEU A 116 4.22 -12.08 -11.49
C LEU A 116 3.86 -11.73 -10.04
N VAL A 117 4.83 -11.81 -9.11
CA VAL A 117 4.62 -11.42 -7.71
C VAL A 117 4.29 -9.93 -7.60
N LYS A 118 4.98 -9.06 -8.35
CA LYS A 118 4.66 -7.62 -8.41
C LYS A 118 3.24 -7.37 -8.90
N ALA A 119 2.84 -8.01 -9.99
CA ALA A 119 1.48 -7.88 -10.52
C ALA A 119 0.42 -8.41 -9.52
N CYS A 120 0.71 -9.54 -8.87
CA CYS A 120 -0.14 -10.12 -7.82
C CYS A 120 -0.31 -9.16 -6.64
N ILE A 121 0.78 -8.62 -6.10
CA ILE A 121 0.74 -7.67 -4.99
C ILE A 121 0.03 -6.37 -5.41
N GLN A 122 0.23 -5.90 -6.63
CA GLN A 122 -0.45 -4.71 -7.15
C GLN A 122 -1.97 -4.90 -7.19
N ASN A 123 -2.42 -6.09 -7.61
CA ASN A 123 -3.84 -6.46 -7.55
C ASN A 123 -4.35 -6.53 -6.10
N LEU A 124 -3.59 -7.11 -5.18
CA LEU A 124 -3.96 -7.15 -3.76
C LEU A 124 -4.06 -5.74 -3.14
N VAL A 125 -3.20 -4.81 -3.56
CA VAL A 125 -3.23 -3.40 -3.16
C VAL A 125 -4.47 -2.70 -3.74
N TYR A 126 -4.83 -2.98 -5.00
CA TYR A 126 -6.06 -2.46 -5.61
C TYR A 126 -7.30 -2.87 -4.81
N TYR A 127 -7.37 -4.14 -4.37
CA TYR A 127 -8.45 -4.63 -3.52
C TYR A 127 -8.33 -4.24 -2.04
N GLY A 128 -7.28 -3.53 -1.63
CA GLY A 128 -7.10 -3.03 -0.27
C GLY A 128 -6.87 -4.17 0.74
N VAL A 129 -6.31 -5.28 0.25
CA VAL A 129 -5.95 -6.46 1.03
C VAL A 129 -4.55 -6.30 1.61
N VAL A 130 -3.67 -5.69 0.83
CA VAL A 130 -2.26 -5.46 1.16
C VAL A 130 -1.98 -3.96 1.17
N ARG A 131 -1.19 -3.53 2.16
CA ARG A 131 -0.58 -2.20 2.22
C ARG A 131 0.92 -2.32 1.93
N LEU A 132 1.45 -1.42 1.11
CA LEU A 132 2.88 -1.35 0.82
C LEU A 132 3.56 -0.40 1.79
N LEU A 133 4.60 -0.87 2.47
CA LEU A 133 5.45 -0.09 3.35
C LEU A 133 6.89 -0.07 2.80
N PRO A 134 7.66 1.00 3.04
CA PRO A 134 9.08 1.00 2.71
C PRO A 134 9.86 0.03 3.61
N LEU A 135 10.93 -0.57 3.07
CA LEU A 135 11.79 -1.48 3.84
C LEU A 135 12.43 -0.77 5.04
N ILE A 136 12.32 -1.42 6.21
CA ILE A 136 12.88 -0.88 7.45
C ILE A 136 14.38 -1.19 7.52
N LYS A 137 15.20 -0.14 7.49
CA LYS A 137 16.65 -0.23 7.63
C LYS A 137 17.12 0.70 8.74
N TYR A 138 18.14 0.28 9.49
CA TYR A 138 18.75 1.13 10.52
C TYR A 138 19.46 2.36 9.94
N SER A 139 19.88 2.31 8.67
CA SER A 139 20.45 3.45 7.95
C SER A 139 19.42 4.48 7.52
N ASN A 140 18.13 4.13 7.49
CA ASN A 140 17.09 5.03 6.98
C ASN A 140 16.78 6.12 8.00
N VAL A 141 16.36 7.27 7.47
CA VAL A 141 15.93 8.43 8.23
C VAL A 141 14.41 8.48 8.19
N TYR A 142 13.80 8.61 9.36
CA TYR A 142 12.34 8.73 9.51
C TYR A 142 12.00 10.11 10.05
N MET A 143 10.90 10.69 9.57
CA MET A 143 10.40 11.97 10.05
C MET A 143 8.95 11.89 10.48
N CYS A 144 8.63 12.54 11.60
CA CYS A 144 7.26 12.64 12.08
C CYS A 144 6.38 13.50 11.17
N THR A 145 5.12 13.11 11.06
CA THR A 145 4.07 13.86 10.35
C THR A 145 3.14 14.56 11.34
N ARG A 146 2.28 15.45 10.84
CA ARG A 146 1.24 16.10 11.67
C ARG A 146 0.26 15.10 12.29
N LYS A 147 0.12 13.91 11.71
CA LYS A 147 -0.77 12.86 12.22
C LYS A 147 -0.29 12.25 13.53
N LEU A 148 0.95 12.50 13.95
CA LEU A 148 1.43 12.11 15.29
C LEU A 148 0.54 12.67 16.41
N GLN A 149 -0.08 13.83 16.20
CA GLN A 149 -1.02 14.41 17.17
C GLN A 149 -2.24 13.51 17.44
N ASN A 150 -2.60 12.65 16.49
CA ASN A 150 -3.71 11.71 16.66
C ASN A 150 -3.39 10.65 17.71
N LEU A 151 -2.11 10.32 17.93
CA LEU A 151 -1.69 9.38 18.97
C LEU A 151 -1.95 9.91 20.39
N THR A 152 -2.00 11.23 20.56
CA THR A 152 -2.39 11.85 21.84
C THR A 152 -3.90 12.05 21.95
N ARG A 153 -4.60 12.27 20.83
CA ARG A 153 -6.05 12.54 20.81
C ARG A 153 -6.88 11.25 20.91
N ASP A 154 -6.44 10.17 20.30
CA ASP A 154 -7.16 8.90 20.24
C ASP A 154 -6.51 7.87 21.17
N GLN A 155 -7.20 7.56 22.27
CA GLN A 155 -6.73 6.58 23.24
C GLN A 155 -6.74 5.14 22.70
N ASN A 156 -7.62 4.83 21.75
CA ASN A 156 -7.67 3.50 21.14
C ASN A 156 -6.44 3.28 20.27
N LEU A 157 -6.10 4.26 19.44
CA LEU A 157 -4.88 4.24 18.63
C LEU A 157 -3.64 4.07 19.50
N PHE A 158 -3.58 4.81 20.61
CA PHE A 158 -2.48 4.68 21.57
C PHE A 158 -2.43 3.29 22.23
N HIS A 159 -3.57 2.73 22.64
CA HIS A 159 -3.61 1.39 23.24
C HIS A 159 -3.15 0.32 22.26
N THR A 160 -3.58 0.40 21.00
CA THR A 160 -3.14 -0.49 19.92
C THR A 160 -1.64 -0.33 19.68
N CYS A 161 -1.14 0.90 19.55
CA CYS A 161 0.28 1.20 19.42
C CYS A 161 1.08 0.56 20.56
N ARG A 162 0.66 0.79 21.81
CA ARG A 162 1.31 0.26 23.00
C ARG A 162 1.33 -1.26 23.00
N THR A 163 0.30 -1.91 22.46
CA THR A 163 0.22 -3.38 22.38
C THR A 163 1.15 -3.95 21.32
N VAL A 164 1.20 -3.33 20.14
CA VAL A 164 2.04 -3.78 19.02
C VAL A 164 3.53 -3.52 19.27
N VAL A 165 3.85 -2.41 19.93
CA VAL A 165 5.24 -1.94 20.14
C VAL A 165 5.93 -2.67 21.31
N MET A 166 5.20 -3.39 22.15
CA MET A 166 5.79 -4.11 23.28
C MET A 166 6.73 -5.23 22.80
N LEU A 167 7.96 -5.21 23.30
CA LEU A 167 8.96 -6.25 23.00
C LEU A 167 8.68 -7.55 23.77
N LYS A 168 8.34 -7.44 25.06
CA LYS A 168 8.00 -8.57 25.94
C LYS A 168 6.65 -8.31 26.61
N ALA A 169 5.73 -9.26 26.46
CA ALA A 169 4.40 -9.19 27.07
C ALA A 169 4.40 -9.23 28.61
N ASP A 170 5.48 -9.77 29.20
CA ASP A 170 5.64 -9.98 30.65
C ASP A 170 6.31 -8.80 31.39
N GLN A 171 6.73 -7.76 30.67
CA GLN A 171 7.35 -6.56 31.24
C GLN A 171 6.37 -5.38 31.29
N GLU A 172 6.71 -4.35 32.09
CA GLU A 172 5.90 -3.14 32.17
C GLU A 172 5.66 -2.51 30.79
N LYS A 173 4.40 -2.14 30.54
CA LYS A 173 4.00 -1.58 29.26
C LYS A 173 4.64 -0.20 29.06
N PRO A 174 5.18 0.12 27.87
CA PRO A 174 5.88 1.38 27.63
C PRO A 174 4.97 2.58 27.86
N THR A 175 5.49 3.64 28.49
CA THR A 175 4.73 4.86 28.79
C THR A 175 4.56 5.71 27.54
N LEU A 176 3.41 6.39 27.40
CA LEU A 176 3.13 7.33 26.29
C LEU A 176 4.28 8.32 26.06
N HIS A 177 4.79 8.90 27.15
CA HIS A 177 5.90 9.84 27.10
C HIS A 177 7.14 9.26 26.41
N LYS A 178 7.46 7.99 26.65
CA LYS A 178 8.66 7.36 26.06
C LYS A 178 8.49 7.10 24.57
N ILE A 179 7.30 6.68 24.15
CA ILE A 179 6.94 6.48 22.73
C ILE A 179 6.97 7.84 22.00
N LEU A 180 6.35 8.87 22.56
CA LEU A 180 6.37 10.21 22.01
C LEU A 180 7.78 10.81 21.99
N GLN A 181 8.59 10.53 23.02
CA GLN A 181 9.99 10.93 23.07
C GLN A 181 10.76 10.32 21.90
N LEU A 182 10.62 9.02 21.63
CA LEU A 182 11.25 8.36 20.48
C LEU A 182 10.84 9.00 19.15
N TYR A 183 9.53 9.24 18.95
CA TYR A 183 9.05 9.95 17.77
C TYR A 183 9.57 11.39 17.68
N SER A 184 9.64 12.13 18.79
CA SER A 184 10.12 13.52 18.79
C SER A 184 11.56 13.68 18.31
N PHE A 185 12.38 12.63 18.48
CA PHE A 185 13.76 12.61 18.03
C PHE A 185 13.93 12.18 16.56
N MET A 186 12.87 11.69 15.91
CA MET A 186 12.86 11.37 14.47
C MET A 186 12.78 12.68 13.64
N THR A 187 13.93 13.31 13.48
CA THR A 187 14.12 14.56 12.72
C THR A 187 15.03 14.34 11.52
N HIS A 188 15.17 15.38 10.68
CA HIS A 188 16.06 15.35 9.53
C HIS A 188 17.50 15.00 9.94
N GLY A 189 18.13 14.09 9.20
CA GLY A 189 19.53 13.69 9.39
C GLY A 189 19.81 12.70 10.54
N VAL A 190 18.82 12.33 11.36
CA VAL A 190 19.02 11.32 12.40
C VAL A 190 18.55 9.95 11.91
N THR A 191 19.50 9.02 11.76
CA THR A 191 19.18 7.64 11.36
C THR A 191 18.54 6.85 12.49
N LEU A 192 17.76 5.81 12.14
CA LEU A 192 17.19 4.89 13.13
C LEU A 192 18.28 4.24 14.00
N ARG A 193 19.46 3.97 13.45
CA ARG A 193 20.64 3.48 14.19
C ARG A 193 21.02 4.44 15.32
N THR A 194 21.23 5.71 14.99
CA THR A 194 21.64 6.75 15.96
C THR A 194 20.57 6.91 17.04
N LEU A 195 19.28 6.82 16.67
CA LEU A 195 18.17 6.87 17.63
C LEU A 195 18.21 5.71 18.63
N CYS A 196 18.39 4.48 18.14
CA CYS A 196 18.43 3.29 18.99
C CYS A 196 19.64 3.32 19.94
N GLN A 197 20.79 3.83 19.49
CA GLN A 197 21.98 3.99 20.32
C GLN A 197 21.80 5.05 21.41
N ARG A 198 21.11 6.16 21.12
CA ARG A 198 20.95 7.27 22.07
C ARG A 198 19.87 7.02 23.12
N LEU A 199 18.79 6.34 22.75
CA LEU A 199 17.58 6.23 23.59
C LEU A 199 17.33 4.82 24.12
N THR A 200 18.10 3.83 23.64
CA THR A 200 18.01 2.41 24.00
C THR A 200 16.56 1.94 24.22
N PRO A 201 15.74 1.90 23.15
CA PRO A 201 14.30 1.61 23.25
C PRO A 201 14.00 0.28 23.97
N ARG A 202 14.91 -0.70 23.85
CA ARG A 202 14.83 -2.00 24.51
C ARG A 202 14.81 -1.93 26.03
N ASP A 203 15.47 -0.96 26.65
CA ASP A 203 15.44 -0.76 28.11
C ASP A 203 14.05 -0.31 28.58
N SER A 204 13.25 0.26 27.67
CA SER A 204 11.88 0.69 27.91
C SER A 204 10.83 -0.31 27.41
N ASN A 205 11.23 -1.55 27.09
CA ASN A 205 10.37 -2.60 26.55
C ASN A 205 9.70 -2.22 25.20
N ILE A 206 10.40 -1.45 24.37
CA ILE A 206 9.93 -1.00 23.05
C ILE A 206 10.69 -1.73 21.96
N ASP A 207 9.97 -2.42 21.07
CA ASP A 207 10.53 -2.97 19.83
C ASP A 207 10.64 -1.85 18.79
N GLU A 208 11.88 -1.52 18.44
CA GLU A 208 12.21 -0.48 17.46
C GLU A 208 11.59 -0.74 16.06
N ARG A 209 11.47 -1.99 15.64
CA ARG A 209 10.93 -2.34 14.32
C ARG A 209 9.42 -2.17 14.33
N GLN A 210 8.74 -2.71 15.33
CA GLN A 210 7.29 -2.57 15.46
C GLN A 210 6.86 -1.11 15.63
N LEU A 211 7.64 -0.29 16.35
CA LEU A 211 7.41 1.14 16.46
C LEU A 211 7.44 1.85 15.09
N VAL A 212 8.42 1.51 14.25
CA VAL A 212 8.57 2.09 12.92
C VAL A 212 7.48 1.55 11.98
N THR A 213 7.21 0.24 11.98
CA THR A 213 6.13 -0.36 11.19
C THR A 213 4.79 0.28 11.50
N PHE A 214 4.41 0.35 12.79
CA PHE A 214 3.17 0.98 13.23
C PHE A 214 3.12 2.46 12.84
N GLY A 215 4.24 3.17 13.00
CA GLY A 215 4.34 4.57 12.60
C GLY A 215 4.12 4.78 11.10
N LEU A 216 4.68 3.92 10.25
CA LEU A 216 4.52 3.98 8.80
C LEU A 216 3.10 3.58 8.38
N GLU A 217 2.55 2.54 8.99
CA GLU A 217 1.21 2.02 8.73
C GLU A 217 0.15 3.09 9.02
N HIS A 218 0.22 3.74 10.18
CA HIS A 218 -0.71 4.81 10.56
C HIS A 218 -0.31 6.20 10.02
N GLN A 219 0.72 6.28 9.18
CA GLN A 219 1.25 7.53 8.59
C GLN A 219 1.66 8.57 9.64
N LEU A 220 2.03 8.14 10.85
CA LEU A 220 2.57 8.98 11.92
C LEU A 220 3.99 9.43 11.59
N ILE A 221 4.73 8.58 10.88
CA ILE A 221 6.05 8.87 10.35
C ILE A 221 6.09 8.61 8.84
N ARG A 222 7.05 9.23 8.17
CA ARG A 222 7.39 8.98 6.76
C ARG A 222 8.87 8.64 6.64
N CYS A 223 9.20 7.75 5.71
CA CYS A 223 10.58 7.45 5.33
C CYS A 223 11.12 8.56 4.43
N ILE A 224 12.36 8.97 4.67
CA ILE A 224 13.05 9.98 3.87
C ILE A 224 14.10 9.30 3.05
N ASN A 225 13.88 9.31 1.73
CA ASN A 225 14.76 8.73 0.75
C ASN A 225 15.63 9.81 0.14
N LYS A 226 16.89 9.47 -0.16
CA LYS A 226 17.81 10.31 -0.93
C LYS A 226 17.58 10.05 -2.42
N TYR A 227 17.61 11.11 -3.22
CA TYR A 227 17.41 11.06 -4.67
C TYR A 227 18.61 11.74 -5.34
N PRO A 228 19.63 10.99 -5.76
CA PRO A 228 20.80 11.57 -6.39
C PRO A 228 20.47 12.15 -7.76
N ILE A 229 21.04 13.32 -8.04
CA ILE A 229 20.86 14.06 -9.28
C ILE A 229 22.24 14.30 -9.90
N PHE A 230 22.41 13.84 -11.14
CA PHE A 230 23.56 14.21 -11.94
C PHE A 230 23.39 15.65 -12.47
N THR A 231 24.32 16.53 -12.09
CA THR A 231 24.26 17.99 -12.32
C THR A 231 25.46 18.50 -13.13
N ALA A 232 26.09 17.63 -13.95
CA ALA A 232 27.21 18.04 -14.79
C ALA A 232 26.86 19.27 -15.65
N ARG A 233 27.75 20.27 -15.64
CA ARG A 233 27.54 21.60 -16.25
C ARG A 233 27.75 21.65 -17.78
N HIS A 234 27.91 20.52 -18.46
CA HIS A 234 28.08 20.42 -19.92
C HIS A 234 27.47 19.10 -20.42
N PRO A 235 27.23 18.91 -21.74
CA PRO A 235 26.51 17.76 -22.29
C PRO A 235 27.40 16.50 -22.31
N GLU A 236 27.95 16.12 -21.16
CA GLU A 236 28.56 14.82 -20.97
C GLU A 236 27.45 13.79 -20.84
N ILE A 237 27.46 12.82 -21.75
CA ILE A 237 26.48 11.73 -21.77
C ILE A 237 26.69 10.92 -20.49
N PRO A 238 25.67 10.71 -19.64
CA PRO A 238 25.81 9.94 -18.41
C PRO A 238 26.34 8.53 -18.71
N ILE A 239 27.47 8.16 -18.10
CA ILE A 239 28.13 6.88 -18.36
C ILE A 239 27.77 5.90 -17.24
N GLY A 240 27.44 4.65 -17.62
CA GLY A 240 27.12 3.59 -16.67
C GLY A 240 25.95 3.95 -15.75
N ARG A 241 26.22 4.09 -14.44
CA ARG A 241 25.22 4.28 -13.37
C ARG A 241 24.72 5.72 -13.23
N GLN A 242 25.43 6.70 -13.78
CA GLN A 242 24.98 8.10 -13.80
C GLN A 242 23.64 8.26 -14.55
N LYS A 243 23.29 7.33 -15.44
CA LYS A 243 21.98 7.25 -16.10
C LYS A 243 20.81 7.07 -15.13
N LEU A 244 21.06 6.52 -13.95
CA LEU A 244 20.05 6.29 -12.91
C LEU A 244 19.91 7.48 -11.95
N TYR A 245 20.85 8.44 -11.99
CA TYR A 245 20.87 9.63 -11.13
C TYR A 245 20.06 10.77 -11.74
N THR A 246 18.79 10.50 -12.04
CA THR A 246 17.86 11.44 -12.67
C THR A 246 17.05 12.25 -11.65
N GLY A 247 17.23 12.01 -10.35
CA GLY A 247 16.38 12.54 -9.28
C GLY A 247 15.00 11.89 -9.16
N MET A 248 14.63 10.98 -10.08
CA MET A 248 13.35 10.26 -10.02
C MET A 248 13.45 8.94 -9.25
N HIS A 249 14.64 8.34 -9.21
CA HIS A 249 14.89 7.08 -8.52
C HIS A 249 15.43 7.31 -7.12
N SER A 250 14.79 6.69 -6.14
CA SER A 250 15.31 6.68 -4.78
C SER A 250 16.59 5.86 -4.69
N LEU A 251 17.46 6.16 -3.71
CA LEU A 251 18.68 5.40 -3.48
C LEU A 251 18.40 3.90 -3.27
N ASP A 252 17.25 3.57 -2.67
CA ASP A 252 16.80 2.18 -2.49
C ASP A 252 16.43 1.49 -3.82
N GLU A 253 15.81 2.20 -4.77
CA GLU A 253 15.57 1.69 -6.12
C GLU A 253 16.86 1.44 -6.87
N ILE A 254 17.81 2.38 -6.78
CA ILE A 254 19.10 2.25 -7.42
C ILE A 254 19.87 1.06 -6.84
N CYS A 255 19.83 0.86 -5.51
CA CYS A 255 20.39 -0.33 -4.87
C CYS A 255 19.73 -1.62 -5.38
N SER A 256 18.40 -1.62 -5.53
CA SER A 256 17.66 -2.78 -6.01
C SER A 256 18.01 -3.14 -7.45
N ILE A 257 18.20 -2.14 -8.32
CA ILE A 257 18.55 -2.34 -9.74
C ILE A 257 20.02 -2.77 -9.89
N THR A 258 20.92 -2.17 -9.11
CA THR A 258 22.38 -2.41 -9.23
C THR A 258 22.88 -3.59 -8.41
N GLY A 259 22.10 -4.07 -7.43
CA GLY A 259 22.51 -5.11 -6.49
C GLY A 259 23.60 -4.68 -5.50
N LEU A 260 23.93 -3.39 -5.46
CA LEU A 260 25.00 -2.84 -4.61
C LEU A 260 24.47 -2.37 -3.26
N SER A 261 25.36 -2.38 -2.27
CA SER A 261 25.04 -1.87 -0.93
C SER A 261 24.91 -0.34 -0.94
N PRO A 262 23.97 0.24 -0.17
CA PRO A 262 23.74 1.68 -0.14
C PRO A 262 24.98 2.50 0.22
N ALA A 263 25.84 1.98 1.11
CA ALA A 263 27.09 2.66 1.50
C ALA A 263 28.08 2.86 0.34
N LYS A 264 28.18 1.88 -0.57
CA LYS A 264 29.05 2.00 -1.76
C LYS A 264 28.50 3.03 -2.75
N ILE A 265 27.18 3.10 -2.87
CA ILE A 265 26.53 4.09 -3.75
C ILE A 265 26.72 5.49 -3.16
N GLU A 266 26.58 5.65 -1.84
CA GLU A 266 26.84 6.93 -1.16
C GLU A 266 28.32 7.35 -1.28
N GLU A 267 29.27 6.43 -1.11
CA GLU A 267 30.70 6.73 -1.26
C GLU A 267 31.05 7.18 -2.68
N GLU A 268 30.47 6.55 -3.70
CA GLU A 268 30.64 6.98 -5.09
C GLU A 268 30.01 8.34 -5.37
N ILE A 269 28.83 8.63 -4.80
CA ILE A 269 28.17 9.95 -4.92
C ILE A 269 29.04 11.02 -4.25
N ASP A 270 29.57 10.74 -3.06
CA ASP A 270 30.43 11.68 -2.33
C ASP A 270 31.78 11.90 -3.04
N THR A 271 32.22 10.95 -3.87
CA THR A 271 33.44 11.05 -4.68
C THR A 271 33.21 11.80 -6.00
N ASP A 272 32.00 11.72 -6.58
CA ASP A 272 31.66 12.34 -7.87
C ASP A 272 31.15 13.77 -7.68
N VAL A 273 32.01 14.76 -7.99
CA VAL A 273 31.71 16.20 -7.90
C VAL A 273 30.49 16.61 -8.74
N ASN A 274 30.09 15.79 -9.71
CA ASN A 274 28.96 16.06 -10.61
C ASN A 274 27.62 15.51 -10.10
N VAL A 275 27.56 14.84 -8.95
CA VAL A 275 26.33 14.29 -8.38
C VAL A 275 25.98 15.01 -7.08
N THR A 276 24.73 15.45 -6.94
CA THR A 276 24.19 16.11 -5.72
C THR A 276 22.93 15.44 -5.21
#